data_AF-A0A8C9WQA5-F1
#
_entry.id   AF-A0A8C9WQA5-F1
#
_cell.length_a   1.000
_cell.length_b   1.000
_cell.length_c   1.000
_cell.angle_alpha   90.00
_cell.angle_beta   90.00
_cell.angle_gamma   90.00
#
_symmetry.space_group_name_H-M   'P 1'
#
loop_
_entity.id
_entity.type
_entity.pdbx_description
1 polymer ?
#
loop_
_entity_poly.entity_id
_entity_poly.type
_entity_poly.pdbx_seq_one_letter_code
_entity_poly.pdbx_strand_id
1 'polypeptide(L)'
;MLRWHLPRAPLLPLTPCGVTNTAQYQNRLMAYDPDQWLTRCAMLQRRVYHVMAAVRRHLYVLGGNDLDFNNDRVLVRHIDSYNIDADQWTRCTFSLLTGQNESGVAVHNDRIYLVGGYSIWTNEPLSCIQVLDVSTEGKEEVFYGPTLPFASNGIATCFLPAPYNTCPNLQTLQVPHHRIGAV
;
A
#
# COMPACT_ATOMS: atom_id res chain seq x y z
N MET A 1 7.36 19.49 36.08
CA MET A 1 6.89 18.30 35.34
C MET A 1 5.90 18.79 34.28
N LEU A 2 6.39 19.13 33.07
CA LEU A 2 5.52 19.58 31.98
C LEU A 2 4.83 18.36 31.35
N ARG A 3 3.50 18.30 31.44
CA ARG A 3 2.68 17.38 30.63
C ARG A 3 2.32 18.08 29.33
N TRP A 4 2.86 17.61 28.21
CA TRP A 4 2.33 17.94 26.89
C TRP A 4 1.00 17.23 26.71
N HIS A 5 -0.10 18.00 26.66
CA HIS A 5 -1.37 17.51 26.15
C HIS A 5 -1.30 17.54 24.63
N LEU A 6 -0.90 16.42 24.02
CA LEU A 6 -1.17 16.22 22.60
C LEU A 6 -2.69 15.99 22.45
N PRO A 7 -3.36 16.63 21.47
CA PRO A 7 -4.75 16.30 21.15
C PRO A 7 -4.83 14.80 20.84
N ARG A 8 -5.82 14.12 21.41
CA ARG A 8 -6.18 12.74 21.09
C ARG A 8 -6.67 12.68 19.64
N ALA A 9 -5.77 12.73 18.67
CA ALA A 9 -6.06 12.26 17.34
C ALA A 9 -6.09 10.73 17.44
N PRO A 10 -7.22 10.06 17.16
CA PRO A 10 -7.26 8.61 17.15
C PRO A 10 -6.35 8.14 16.00
N LEU A 11 -5.17 7.65 16.35
CA LEU A 11 -4.43 6.74 15.48
C LEU A 11 -5.29 5.48 15.46
N LEU A 12 -6.11 5.31 14.43
CA LEU A 12 -6.92 4.11 14.25
C LEU A 12 -6.00 3.06 13.60
N PRO A 13 -5.51 2.03 14.32
CA PRO A 13 -4.96 0.88 13.64
C PRO A 13 -6.12 0.22 12.89
N LEU A 14 -6.07 0.34 11.57
CA LEU A 14 -7.00 -0.27 10.65
C LEU A 14 -6.40 -1.62 10.29
N THR A 15 -6.93 -2.69 10.86
CA THR A 15 -6.49 -4.04 10.49
C THR A 15 -7.20 -4.44 9.21
N PRO A 16 -6.47 -4.78 8.14
CA PRO A 16 -7.08 -5.39 7.00
C PRO A 16 -7.53 -6.82 7.31
N CYS A 17 -8.50 -7.25 6.53
CA CYS A 17 -8.73 -8.63 6.19
C CYS A 17 -7.49 -9.52 6.10
N GLY A 18 -7.63 -10.68 6.71
CA GLY A 18 -6.77 -11.83 6.50
C GLY A 18 -7.62 -13.08 6.29
N VAL A 19 -6.95 -14.22 6.36
CA VAL A 19 -7.60 -15.53 6.40
C VAL A 19 -8.14 -15.74 7.81
N THR A 20 -9.44 -15.99 7.95
CA THR A 20 -10.04 -16.41 9.23
C THR A 20 -9.72 -17.89 9.49
N ASN A 21 -9.97 -18.39 10.71
CA ASN A 21 -9.88 -19.83 11.04
C ASN A 21 -10.73 -20.75 10.14
N THR A 22 -11.57 -20.18 9.27
CA THR A 22 -12.37 -20.86 8.25
C THR A 22 -11.70 -20.91 6.86
N ALA A 23 -10.44 -20.46 6.73
CA ALA A 23 -9.69 -20.39 5.49
C ALA A 23 -10.32 -19.50 4.38
N GLN A 24 -11.28 -18.64 4.73
CA GLN A 24 -11.99 -17.80 3.76
C GLN A 24 -11.33 -16.43 3.59
N TYR A 25 -11.25 -15.98 2.34
CA TYR A 25 -10.80 -14.63 2.02
C TYR A 25 -11.90 -13.64 2.37
N GLN A 26 -11.55 -12.57 3.07
CA GLN A 26 -12.49 -11.58 3.59
C GLN A 26 -12.30 -10.23 2.91
N ASN A 27 -13.29 -9.34 3.01
CA ASN A 27 -13.20 -7.92 2.62
C ASN A 27 -13.55 -6.92 3.75
N ARG A 28 -13.79 -7.37 4.99
CA ARG A 28 -14.03 -6.53 6.17
C ARG A 28 -12.87 -5.57 6.51
N LEU A 29 -13.22 -4.33 6.84
CA LEU A 29 -12.32 -3.36 7.47
C LEU A 29 -12.71 -3.18 8.93
N MET A 30 -11.73 -3.28 9.84
CA MET A 30 -11.93 -3.07 11.27
C MET A 30 -11.05 -1.92 11.75
N ALA A 31 -11.61 -1.02 12.55
CA ALA A 31 -10.91 0.09 13.18
C ALA A 31 -10.90 -0.10 14.70
N TYR A 32 -9.74 -0.02 15.34
CA TYR A 32 -9.67 -0.09 16.79
C TYR A 32 -9.94 1.29 17.42
N ASP A 33 -10.98 1.34 18.24
CA ASP A 33 -11.23 2.36 19.25
C ASP A 33 -10.71 1.78 20.59
N PRO A 34 -10.11 2.55 21.53
CA PRO A 34 -9.40 1.98 22.69
C PRO A 34 -10.15 0.92 23.51
N ASP A 35 -11.48 0.89 23.45
CA ASP A 35 -12.32 -0.07 24.16
C ASP A 35 -12.91 -1.18 23.27
N GLN A 36 -12.89 -1.03 21.94
CA GLN A 36 -13.60 -1.93 21.02
C GLN A 36 -13.10 -1.88 19.58
N TRP A 37 -13.29 -2.98 18.85
CA TRP A 37 -13.15 -2.99 17.40
C TRP A 37 -14.45 -2.59 16.72
N LEU A 38 -14.38 -1.56 15.88
CA LEU A 38 -15.50 -1.05 15.09
C LEU A 38 -15.42 -1.61 13.68
N THR A 39 -16.55 -2.10 13.16
CA THR A 39 -16.67 -2.43 11.74
C THR A 39 -16.79 -1.15 10.92
N ARG A 40 -16.05 -1.06 9.83
CA ARG A 40 -16.14 0.00 8.81
C ARG A 40 -16.64 -0.57 7.49
N CYS A 41 -16.90 0.30 6.51
CA CYS A 41 -17.27 -0.14 5.17
C CYS A 41 -16.28 -1.18 4.64
N ALA A 42 -16.81 -2.30 4.15
CA ALA A 42 -16.01 -3.37 3.61
C ALA A 42 -15.33 -2.94 2.30
N MET A 43 -14.13 -3.46 2.06
CA MET A 43 -13.41 -3.31 0.79
C MET A 43 -14.27 -3.82 -0.38
N LEU A 44 -14.05 -3.23 -1.56
CA LEU A 44 -14.77 -3.59 -2.79
C LEU A 44 -14.48 -5.02 -3.25
N GLN A 45 -13.34 -5.57 -2.86
CA GLN A 45 -12.91 -6.91 -3.22
C GLN A 45 -12.25 -7.59 -2.01
N ARG A 46 -12.57 -8.87 -1.81
CA ARG A 46 -11.89 -9.73 -0.84
C ARG A 46 -10.46 -10.00 -1.30
N ARG A 47 -9.50 -10.07 -0.39
CA ARG A 47 -8.10 -10.31 -0.75
C ARG A 47 -7.26 -10.69 0.46
N VAL A 48 -6.20 -11.45 0.22
CA VAL A 48 -5.17 -11.83 1.20
C VAL A 48 -3.79 -11.40 0.73
N TYR A 49 -2.82 -11.34 1.64
CA TYR A 49 -1.43 -10.97 1.36
C TYR A 49 -1.27 -9.62 0.63
N HIS A 50 -2.27 -8.75 0.73
CA HIS A 50 -2.22 -7.38 0.25
C HIS A 50 -1.53 -6.50 1.28
N VAL A 51 -1.21 -5.28 0.86
CA VAL A 51 -0.72 -4.24 1.77
C VAL A 51 -1.72 -3.09 1.84
N MET A 52 -1.66 -2.33 2.93
CA MET A 52 -2.38 -1.08 3.06
C MET A 52 -1.43 0.05 3.45
N ALA A 53 -1.68 1.23 2.92
CA ALA A 53 -0.94 2.44 3.24
C ALA A 53 -1.89 3.60 3.50
N ALA A 54 -1.65 4.36 4.57
CA ALA A 54 -2.36 5.60 4.84
C ALA A 54 -1.61 6.78 4.21
N VAL A 55 -2.30 7.58 3.41
CA VAL A 55 -1.80 8.86 2.90
C VAL A 55 -2.88 9.91 3.07
N ARG A 56 -2.56 10.98 3.79
CA ARG A 56 -3.52 12.02 4.18
C ARG A 56 -4.74 11.40 4.87
N ARG A 57 -5.96 11.61 4.35
CA ARG A 57 -7.22 11.07 4.89
C ARG A 57 -7.73 9.83 4.15
N HIS A 58 -6.85 9.16 3.40
CA HIS A 58 -7.18 7.97 2.65
C HIS A 58 -6.35 6.77 3.09
N LEU A 59 -6.96 5.58 3.11
CA LEU A 59 -6.22 4.33 3.01
C LEU A 59 -6.20 3.86 1.56
N TYR A 60 -5.08 3.29 1.13
CA TYR A 60 -4.97 2.61 -0.14
C TYR A 60 -4.70 1.14 0.10
N VAL A 61 -5.40 0.27 -0.59
CA VAL A 61 -5.14 -1.17 -0.60
C VAL A 61 -4.53 -1.58 -1.93
N LEU A 62 -3.36 -2.23 -1.86
CA LEU A 62 -2.57 -2.58 -3.03
C LEU A 62 -2.18 -4.06 -3.01
N GLY A 63 -2.21 -4.68 -4.19
CA GLY A 63 -1.74 -6.04 -4.39
C GLY A 63 -2.57 -7.09 -3.65
N GLY A 64 -1.89 -8.19 -3.35
CA GLY A 64 -2.49 -9.39 -2.80
C GLY A 64 -3.11 -10.27 -3.88
N ASN A 65 -3.81 -11.29 -3.44
CA ASN A 65 -4.55 -12.17 -4.33
C ASN A 65 -5.96 -12.45 -3.82
N ASP A 66 -6.85 -12.70 -4.75
CA ASP A 66 -8.21 -13.17 -4.55
C ASP A 66 -8.33 -14.61 -5.10
N LEU A 67 -9.53 -15.18 -5.03
CA LEU A 67 -9.98 -16.39 -5.69
C LEU A 67 -11.00 -16.00 -6.78
N ASP A 68 -10.84 -16.53 -7.98
CA ASP A 68 -11.83 -16.37 -9.05
C ASP A 68 -13.05 -17.30 -8.85
N PHE A 69 -13.89 -17.43 -9.89
CA PHE A 69 -15.08 -18.28 -9.85
C PHE A 69 -14.78 -19.78 -9.79
N ASN A 70 -13.58 -20.20 -10.19
CA ASN A 70 -13.10 -21.57 -10.11
C ASN A 70 -12.34 -21.86 -8.81
N ASN A 71 -12.25 -20.87 -7.92
CA ASN A 71 -11.47 -20.94 -6.69
C ASN A 71 -9.95 -20.97 -6.95
N ASP A 72 -9.52 -20.50 -8.12
CA ASP A 72 -8.11 -20.33 -8.47
C ASP A 72 -7.59 -18.98 -7.99
N ARG A 73 -6.33 -18.96 -7.54
CA ARG A 73 -5.71 -17.73 -7.04
C ARG A 73 -5.44 -16.76 -8.19
N VAL A 74 -5.88 -15.51 -8.03
CA VAL A 74 -5.64 -14.44 -9.01
C VAL A 74 -5.02 -13.23 -8.32
N LEU A 75 -3.91 -12.72 -8.85
CA LEU A 75 -3.27 -11.50 -8.34
C LEU A 75 -4.15 -10.28 -8.59
N VAL A 76 -4.33 -9.45 -7.57
CA VAL A 76 -5.16 -8.25 -7.67
C VAL A 76 -4.29 -7.04 -8.05
N ARG A 77 -4.54 -6.48 -9.22
CA ARG A 77 -3.87 -5.25 -9.70
C ARG A 77 -4.65 -3.98 -9.37
N HIS A 78 -5.94 -4.11 -9.15
CA HIS A 78 -6.80 -2.98 -8.79
C HIS A 78 -6.42 -2.39 -7.44
N ILE A 79 -6.32 -1.07 -7.42
CA ILE A 79 -6.09 -0.28 -6.23
C ILE A 79 -7.45 0.27 -5.79
N ASP A 80 -7.82 0.06 -4.54
CA ASP A 80 -8.98 0.70 -3.94
C ASP A 80 -8.49 1.72 -2.90
N SER A 81 -9.17 2.86 -2.82
CA SER A 81 -8.94 3.88 -1.79
C SER A 81 -10.14 3.99 -0.87
N TYR A 82 -9.91 4.17 0.42
CA TYR A 82 -10.94 4.37 1.43
C TYR A 82 -10.85 5.80 1.94
N ASN A 83 -11.93 6.56 1.79
CA ASN A 83 -12.06 7.88 2.41
C ASN A 83 -12.61 7.71 3.83
N ILE A 84 -11.83 8.13 4.83
CA ILE A 84 -12.20 7.95 6.24
C ILE A 84 -13.34 8.87 6.69
N ASP A 85 -13.54 10.02 6.04
CA ASP A 85 -14.62 10.95 6.36
C ASP A 85 -15.96 10.45 5.87
N ALA A 86 -15.96 9.80 4.69
CA ALA A 86 -17.16 9.27 4.06
C ALA A 86 -17.48 7.81 4.44
N ASP A 87 -16.57 7.12 5.13
CA ASP A 87 -16.60 5.66 5.35
C ASP A 87 -16.90 4.91 4.04
N GLN A 88 -16.17 5.25 2.97
CA GLN A 88 -16.45 4.75 1.63
C GLN A 88 -15.20 4.32 0.90
N TRP A 89 -15.28 3.16 0.24
CA TRP A 89 -14.26 2.69 -0.70
C TRP A 89 -14.59 3.11 -2.13
N THR A 90 -13.56 3.51 -2.87
CA THR A 90 -13.61 3.87 -4.28
C THR A 90 -12.51 3.14 -5.04
N ARG A 91 -12.87 2.50 -6.16
CA ARG A 91 -11.92 1.90 -7.10
C ARG A 91 -11.14 3.01 -7.80
N CYS A 92 -9.82 3.01 -7.68
CA CYS A 92 -8.98 3.96 -8.42
C CYS A 92 -9.05 3.67 -9.93
N THR A 93 -8.93 4.70 -10.75
CA THR A 93 -8.90 4.61 -12.22
C THR A 93 -7.59 4.03 -12.76
N PHE A 94 -6.53 4.06 -11.95
CA PHE A 94 -5.23 3.46 -12.20
C PHE A 94 -5.07 2.13 -11.44
N SER A 95 -4.04 1.36 -11.77
CA SER A 95 -3.80 0.02 -11.21
C SER A 95 -2.31 -0.26 -11.14
N LEU A 96 -1.92 -1.27 -10.36
CA LEU A 96 -0.54 -1.76 -10.35
C LEU A 96 -0.12 -2.22 -11.75
N LEU A 97 1.13 -1.92 -12.11
CA LEU A 97 1.77 -2.34 -13.35
C LEU A 97 2.05 -3.85 -13.36
N THR A 98 2.39 -4.42 -12.20
CA THR A 98 2.57 -5.85 -11.98
C THR A 98 1.68 -6.30 -10.82
N GLY A 99 0.94 -7.40 -11.01
CA GLY A 99 0.22 -8.05 -9.92
C GLY A 99 1.21 -8.73 -8.99
N GLN A 100 1.07 -8.52 -7.68
CA GLN A 100 1.99 -9.08 -6.68
C GLN A 100 1.31 -9.18 -5.32
N ASN A 101 1.66 -10.22 -4.57
CA ASN A 101 1.28 -10.38 -3.17
C ASN A 101 2.54 -10.33 -2.28
N GLU A 102 2.35 -10.31 -0.95
CA GLU A 102 3.46 -10.40 0.02
C GLU A 102 4.53 -9.30 -0.15
N SER A 103 4.14 -8.15 -0.70
CA SER A 103 5.04 -7.01 -0.84
C SER A 103 5.27 -6.29 0.49
N GLY A 104 6.39 -5.58 0.58
CA GLY A 104 6.55 -4.51 1.57
C GLY A 104 5.84 -3.25 1.11
N VAL A 105 5.42 -2.42 2.07
CA VAL A 105 4.84 -1.10 1.79
C VAL A 105 5.42 -0.03 2.70
N ALA A 106 5.79 1.11 2.13
CA ALA A 106 6.21 2.27 2.90
C ALA A 106 5.73 3.56 2.23
N VAL A 107 5.49 4.60 3.04
CA VAL A 107 5.01 5.90 2.56
C VAL A 107 6.06 6.97 2.77
N HIS A 108 6.29 7.80 1.76
CA HIS A 108 7.14 8.99 1.87
C HIS A 108 6.69 10.06 0.89
N ASN A 109 6.54 11.31 1.35
CA ASN A 109 6.15 12.47 0.54
C ASN A 109 4.93 12.21 -0.38
N ASP A 110 3.84 11.72 0.21
CA ASP A 110 2.60 11.38 -0.50
C ASP A 110 2.77 10.36 -1.65
N ARG A 111 3.81 9.54 -1.57
CA ARG A 111 4.05 8.38 -2.45
C ARG A 111 4.04 7.10 -1.65
N ILE A 112 3.40 6.08 -2.20
CA ILE A 112 3.35 4.73 -1.64
C ILE A 112 4.29 3.85 -2.46
N TYR A 113 5.25 3.25 -1.78
CA TYR A 113 6.27 2.39 -2.36
C TYR A 113 5.90 0.94 -2.07
N LEU A 114 5.51 0.22 -3.11
CA LEU A 114 5.24 -1.20 -3.08
C LEU A 114 6.51 -1.94 -3.51
N VAL A 115 7.14 -2.64 -2.57
CA VAL A 115 8.51 -3.15 -2.71
C VAL A 115 8.50 -4.67 -2.75
N GLY A 116 9.11 -5.25 -3.79
CA GLY A 116 9.22 -6.70 -3.95
C GLY A 116 7.85 -7.38 -3.98
N GLY A 117 7.74 -8.55 -3.37
CA GLY A 117 6.55 -9.39 -3.36
C GLY A 117 6.75 -10.67 -4.16
N TYR A 118 5.66 -11.38 -4.40
CA TYR A 118 5.66 -12.68 -5.07
C TYR A 118 4.66 -12.67 -6.22
N SER A 119 5.03 -13.34 -7.31
CA SER A 119 4.16 -13.55 -8.45
C SER A 119 3.78 -15.03 -8.51
N ILE A 120 2.51 -15.33 -8.22
CA ILE A 120 1.99 -16.71 -8.30
C ILE A 120 1.96 -17.24 -9.74
N TRP A 121 2.04 -16.37 -10.75
CA TRP A 121 2.06 -16.75 -12.16
C TRP A 121 3.43 -17.27 -12.60
N THR A 122 4.50 -16.62 -12.13
CA THR A 122 5.88 -17.01 -12.44
C THR A 122 6.48 -17.90 -11.36
N ASN A 123 5.82 -18.01 -10.20
CA ASN A 123 6.28 -18.73 -9.02
C ASN A 123 7.66 -18.25 -8.53
N GLU A 124 7.85 -16.93 -8.52
CA GLU A 124 9.13 -16.28 -8.21
C GLU A 124 8.92 -15.02 -7.34
N PRO A 125 9.85 -14.70 -6.42
CA PRO A 125 9.93 -13.38 -5.80
C PRO A 125 10.18 -12.28 -6.84
N LEU A 126 9.80 -11.05 -6.51
CA LEU A 126 9.93 -9.89 -7.37
C LEU A 126 11.01 -8.94 -6.84
N SER A 127 11.79 -8.35 -7.74
CA SER A 127 12.74 -7.27 -7.43
C SER A 127 12.17 -5.88 -7.75
N CYS A 128 11.00 -5.80 -8.37
CA CYS A 128 10.42 -4.52 -8.78
C CYS A 128 9.97 -3.69 -7.57
N ILE A 129 10.11 -2.37 -7.70
CA ILE A 129 9.44 -1.41 -6.83
C ILE A 129 8.42 -0.68 -7.69
N GLN A 130 7.16 -0.67 -7.27
CA GLN A 130 6.10 0.12 -7.90
C GLN A 130 5.80 1.30 -6.99
N VAL A 131 5.74 2.50 -7.55
CA VAL A 131 5.47 3.73 -6.81
C VAL A 131 4.12 4.24 -7.24
N LEU A 132 3.19 4.35 -6.29
CA LEU A 132 1.95 5.07 -6.45
C LEU A 132 2.16 6.51 -5.97
N ASP A 133 2.09 7.47 -6.89
CA ASP A 133 2.15 8.90 -6.58
C ASP A 133 0.72 9.45 -6.43
N VAL A 134 0.39 9.93 -5.23
CA VAL A 134 -0.89 10.59 -4.91
C VAL A 134 -0.65 12.01 -4.39
N SER A 135 0.52 12.57 -4.69
CA SER A 135 0.92 13.90 -4.23
C SER A 135 0.05 15.01 -4.82
N THR A 136 -0.46 14.81 -6.04
CA THR A 136 -1.28 15.80 -6.75
C THR A 136 -2.64 15.20 -7.11
N GLU A 137 -3.70 15.80 -6.58
CA GLU A 137 -5.08 15.39 -6.85
C GLU A 137 -5.40 15.46 -8.35
N GLY A 138 -5.99 14.40 -8.89
CA GLY A 138 -6.34 14.27 -10.30
C GLY A 138 -5.16 13.99 -11.23
N LYS A 139 -3.96 13.77 -10.69
CA LYS A 139 -2.76 13.35 -11.43
C LYS A 139 -2.10 12.14 -10.81
N GLU A 140 -2.88 11.29 -10.17
CA GLU A 140 -2.40 10.07 -9.55
C GLU A 140 -1.88 9.10 -10.61
N GLU A 141 -0.73 8.49 -10.34
CA GLU A 141 -0.09 7.57 -11.28
C GLU A 141 0.67 6.44 -10.58
N VAL A 142 0.91 5.36 -11.33
CA VAL A 142 1.77 4.26 -10.89
C VAL A 142 2.90 4.08 -11.89
N PHE A 143 4.14 4.12 -11.42
CA PHE A 143 5.34 3.89 -12.24
C PHE A 143 6.32 2.95 -11.53
N TYR A 144 7.29 2.40 -12.27
CA TYR A 144 8.37 1.62 -11.67
C TYR A 144 9.43 2.54 -11.05
N GLY A 145 9.78 2.27 -9.80
CA GLY A 145 10.95 2.81 -9.14
C GLY A 145 12.22 2.00 -9.44
N PRO A 146 13.33 2.25 -8.72
CA PRO A 146 14.53 1.43 -8.84
C PRO A 146 14.25 -0.01 -8.41
N THR A 147 14.94 -0.98 -9.01
CA THR A 147 14.80 -2.38 -8.63
C THR A 147 15.63 -2.69 -7.38
N LEU A 148 15.13 -3.63 -6.57
CA LEU A 148 15.93 -4.26 -5.53
C LEU A 148 17.13 -4.99 -6.15
N PRO A 149 18.29 -5.04 -5.46
CA PRO A 149 19.44 -5.82 -5.92
C PRO A 149 19.16 -7.33 -5.96
N PHE A 150 18.21 -7.80 -5.15
CA PHE A 150 17.75 -9.18 -5.12
C PHE A 150 16.23 -9.21 -5.00
N ALA A 151 15.59 -10.15 -5.70
CA ALA A 151 14.15 -10.35 -5.60
C ALA A 151 13.77 -10.85 -4.19
N SER A 152 12.67 -10.36 -3.63
CA SER A 152 12.29 -10.67 -2.25
C SER A 152 10.79 -10.50 -2.02
N ASN A 153 10.19 -11.35 -1.18
CA ASN A 153 8.81 -11.30 -0.71
C ASN A 153 8.76 -11.42 0.83
N GLY A 154 7.63 -11.08 1.44
CA GLY A 154 7.45 -11.15 2.90
C GLY A 154 8.27 -10.12 3.68
N ILE A 155 8.66 -9.02 3.02
CA ILE A 155 9.51 -7.99 3.60
C ILE A 155 8.71 -6.91 4.35
N ALA A 156 9.23 -6.48 5.50
CA ALA A 156 8.79 -5.25 6.16
C ALA A 156 9.63 -4.07 5.62
N THR A 157 8.98 -2.96 5.30
CA THR A 157 9.67 -1.77 4.78
C THR A 157 9.32 -0.53 5.59
N CYS A 158 10.27 0.38 5.71
CA CYS A 158 10.08 1.67 6.37
C CYS A 158 11.00 2.72 5.73
N PHE A 159 10.62 3.99 5.85
CA PHE A 159 11.51 5.09 5.52
C PHE A 159 12.21 5.61 6.76
N LEU A 160 13.53 5.77 6.68
CA LEU A 160 14.35 6.42 7.69
C LEU A 160 15.01 7.64 7.06
N PRO A 161 14.74 8.87 7.52
CA PRO A 161 15.48 10.05 7.10
C PRO A 161 16.97 9.89 7.50
N ALA A 162 17.86 9.79 6.52
CA ALA A 162 19.30 9.78 6.76
C ALA A 162 19.84 11.21 6.74
N PRO A 163 20.68 11.62 7.72
CA PRO A 163 21.43 12.87 7.62
C PRO A 163 22.34 12.81 6.39
N TYR A 164 22.37 13.90 5.61
CA TYR A 164 23.16 14.01 4.37
C TYR A 164 24.64 13.62 4.56
N ASN A 165 25.19 13.89 5.75
CA ASN A 165 26.60 13.64 6.08
C ASN A 165 26.95 12.16 6.26
N THR A 166 25.98 11.29 6.53
CA THR A 166 26.21 9.86 6.82
C THR A 166 26.23 8.99 5.57
N CYS A 167 25.66 9.46 4.46
CA CYS A 167 25.60 8.68 3.22
C CYS A 167 25.73 9.61 1.98
N PRO A 168 26.93 10.14 1.68
CA PRO A 168 27.12 11.10 0.57
C PRO A 168 26.81 10.52 -0.82
N ASN A 169 26.79 9.19 -0.96
CA ASN A 169 26.42 8.49 -2.19
C ASN A 169 24.94 8.11 -2.25
N LEU A 170 24.15 8.40 -1.20
CA LEU A 170 22.71 8.14 -1.20
C LEU A 170 22.05 9.17 -2.12
N GLN A 171 21.85 8.79 -3.38
CA GLN A 171 21.05 9.59 -4.28
C GLN A 171 19.64 9.67 -3.70
N THR A 172 19.08 10.87 -3.58
CA THR A 172 17.64 11.03 -3.39
C THR A 172 16.96 10.18 -4.46
N LEU A 173 15.93 9.40 -4.10
CA LEU A 173 15.23 8.56 -5.05
C LEU A 173 14.67 9.47 -6.16
N GLN A 174 15.43 9.59 -7.26
CA GLN A 174 15.10 10.44 -8.38
C GLN A 174 13.96 9.74 -9.10
N VAL A 175 12.74 10.08 -8.72
CA VAL A 175 11.57 9.75 -9.52
C VAL A 175 11.78 10.42 -10.88
N PRO A 176 11.68 9.69 -12.00
CA PRO A 176 11.79 10.30 -13.31
C PRO A 176 10.63 11.30 -13.44
N HIS A 177 10.91 12.58 -13.23
CA HIS A 177 10.01 13.62 -13.69
C HIS A 177 9.93 13.42 -15.20
N HIS A 178 8.80 12.94 -15.70
CA HIS A 178 8.47 13.11 -17.10
C HIS A 178 8.54 14.62 -17.35
N ARG A 179 9.62 15.08 -17.97
CA ARG A 179 9.66 16.41 -18.56
C ARG A 179 8.55 16.40 -19.59
N ILE A 180 7.41 16.99 -19.22
CA ILE A 180 6.44 17.45 -20.20
C ILE A 180 7.24 18.42 -21.08
N GLY A 181 7.56 17.97 -22.30
CA GLY A 181 8.21 18.79 -23.29
C GLY A 181 7.36 20.03 -23.51
N ALA A 182 7.92 21.18 -23.17
CA ALA A 182 7.59 22.41 -23.85
C ALA A 182 8.37 22.38 -25.17
N VAL A 183 7.69 22.19 -26.30
CA VAL A 183 7.53 23.13 -27.43
C VAL A 183 6.32 22.65 -28.24
#